data_AF-A0A8H4IL45-F1
#
_entry.id   AF-A0A8H4IL45-F1
#
_cell.length_a   1.000
_cell.length_b   1.000
_cell.length_c   1.000
_cell.angle_alpha   90.00
_cell.angle_beta   90.00
_cell.angle_gamma   90.00
#
_symmetry.space_group_name_H-M   'P 1'
#
loop_
_entity.id
_entity.type
_entity.pdbx_description
1 polymer ?
#
loop_
_entity_poly.entity_id
_entity_poly.type
_entity_poly.pdbx_seq_one_letter_code
_entity_poly.pdbx_strand_id
1 'polypeptide(L)'
;MSTPAVAVPAPADICSPISTGGDTGDVSVSPAKFDAAKHVAYSSPSQILMMRDLALEPTQISPIASTVPFPLLSYDAVLQHRREIFSPEVLDNCLHYVRPGSIQIRGMAPRYAPFIHAFWNSAEVLKTISDIAGVDLVPAMDYEISHTNVQLGPGGVKGVRATPVEPPAATDDAIANFEKGQAKPRSDASEAKPVIEWHKDSHPFVCVVMLSDARNMQGGETELKCGDGQTMKVRAPQMGYAVILQGAYIEHTALPTWNMPERVTIVTSFRPRDPTLLDDTTNKHTRDESNLTELYYQWTTYRLDVLAQRARIAVEALREKYAENVRASDKEGKPGMCRRETVNIADVEKWVREQVNYLQVTLEEMRPIEE
;
A
#
# COMPACT_ATOMS: atom_id res chain seq x y z
N MET A 1 -18.67 -13.56 -28.20
CA MET A 1 -18.51 -12.29 -28.95
C MET A 1 -17.45 -11.50 -28.21
N SER A 2 -16.26 -11.32 -28.79
CA SER A 2 -15.16 -10.59 -28.15
C SER A 2 -15.50 -9.12 -28.01
N THR A 3 -15.40 -8.60 -26.78
CA THR A 3 -15.37 -7.18 -26.50
C THR A 3 -14.06 -6.57 -27.04
N PRO A 4 -14.10 -5.38 -27.67
CA PRO A 4 -12.92 -4.78 -28.26
C PRO A 4 -12.05 -4.14 -27.17
N ALA A 5 -10.74 -4.40 -27.22
CA ALA A 5 -9.76 -3.67 -26.43
C ALA A 5 -9.78 -2.18 -26.85
N VAL A 6 -9.97 -1.28 -25.89
CA VAL A 6 -9.91 0.16 -26.10
C VAL A 6 -8.43 0.56 -26.21
N ALA A 7 -8.02 1.00 -27.41
CA ALA A 7 -6.68 1.54 -27.65
C ALA A 7 -6.55 2.97 -27.08
N VAL A 8 -5.50 3.21 -26.31
CA VAL A 8 -5.11 4.52 -25.76
C VAL A 8 -3.75 4.91 -26.38
N PRO A 9 -3.47 6.19 -26.68
CA PRO A 9 -2.34 6.56 -27.53
C PRO A 9 -0.99 6.34 -26.84
N ALA A 10 0.05 6.13 -27.66
CA ALA A 10 1.42 5.89 -27.24
C ALA A 10 1.98 7.04 -26.37
N PRO A 11 2.76 6.75 -25.32
CA PRO A 11 3.40 7.78 -24.50
C PRO A 11 4.51 8.49 -25.29
N ALA A 12 4.62 9.80 -25.09
CA ALA A 12 5.67 10.63 -25.67
C ALA A 12 7.05 10.26 -25.08
N ASP A 13 8.06 10.21 -25.96
CA ASP A 13 9.47 9.96 -25.64
C ASP A 13 10.01 10.97 -24.63
N ILE A 14 10.21 10.53 -23.39
CA ILE A 14 11.00 11.26 -22.39
C ILE A 14 12.47 10.86 -22.55
N CYS A 15 13.07 11.50 -23.57
CA CYS A 15 14.44 11.97 -23.74
C CYS A 15 15.69 11.04 -23.64
N SER A 16 16.55 11.31 -24.62
CA SER A 16 17.82 10.70 -25.03
C SER A 16 19.00 10.84 -24.05
N PRO A 17 20.05 9.99 -24.18
CA PRO A 17 21.21 10.02 -23.28
C PRO A 17 22.19 11.14 -23.62
N ILE A 18 22.67 11.84 -22.58
CA ILE A 18 23.85 12.71 -22.63
C ILE A 18 25.10 11.82 -22.49
N SER A 19 26.09 12.06 -23.36
CA SER A 19 27.31 11.27 -23.46
C SER A 19 28.32 11.55 -22.34
N THR A 20 28.92 10.43 -21.92
CA THR A 20 30.11 10.09 -21.12
C THR A 20 31.14 11.15 -20.72
N GLY A 21 31.54 11.07 -19.45
CA GLY A 21 32.84 11.47 -18.90
C GLY A 21 33.04 10.75 -17.56
N GLY A 22 33.99 9.81 -17.50
CA GLY A 22 34.18 8.92 -16.36
C GLY A 22 34.87 9.55 -15.16
N ASP A 23 34.52 9.08 -13.97
CA ASP A 23 35.43 8.94 -12.85
C ASP A 23 34.89 7.86 -11.89
N THR A 24 35.67 6.81 -11.68
CA THR A 24 35.36 5.73 -10.73
C THR A 24 35.76 6.18 -9.34
N GLY A 25 34.90 6.97 -8.70
CA GLY A 25 34.95 7.26 -7.28
C GLY A 25 33.77 6.58 -6.60
N ASP A 26 34.06 5.69 -5.65
CA ASP A 26 33.09 5.18 -4.67
C ASP A 26 32.66 6.37 -3.79
N VAL A 27 31.72 7.16 -4.30
CA VAL A 27 31.11 8.26 -3.56
C VAL A 27 30.07 7.62 -2.66
N SER A 28 30.35 7.58 -1.36
CA SER A 28 29.32 7.38 -0.35
C SER A 28 28.30 8.52 -0.48
N VAL A 29 27.28 8.30 -1.31
CA VAL A 29 26.20 9.27 -1.53
C VAL A 29 25.45 9.37 -0.21
N SER A 30 25.57 10.51 0.46
CA SER A 30 24.77 10.82 1.65
C SER A 30 23.29 10.58 1.36
N PRO A 31 22.50 9.99 2.28
CA PRO A 31 21.08 9.75 2.06
C PRO A 31 20.40 11.03 1.58
N ALA A 32 19.78 10.98 0.40
CA ALA A 32 19.09 12.16 -0.12
C ALA A 32 17.90 12.47 0.79
N LYS A 33 17.74 13.74 1.15
CA LYS A 33 16.53 14.18 1.85
C LYS A 33 15.36 14.20 0.88
N PHE A 34 14.19 13.79 1.37
CA PHE A 34 12.95 13.95 0.61
C PHE A 34 12.67 15.43 0.35
N ASP A 35 12.13 15.69 -0.84
CA ASP A 35 11.74 17.00 -1.37
C ASP A 35 10.58 16.73 -2.33
N ALA A 36 9.38 17.21 -2.00
CA ALA A 36 8.19 16.92 -2.77
C ALA A 36 8.27 17.42 -4.21
N ALA A 37 8.85 18.61 -4.45
CA ALA A 37 8.94 19.22 -5.78
C ALA A 37 9.84 18.41 -6.72
N LYS A 38 10.83 17.71 -6.15
CA LYS A 38 11.75 16.86 -6.89
C LYS A 38 11.23 15.43 -7.02
N HIS A 39 10.69 14.88 -5.95
CA HIS A 39 10.50 13.44 -5.82
C HIS A 39 9.09 12.97 -6.17
N VAL A 40 8.07 13.82 -6.01
CA VAL A 40 6.68 13.51 -6.38
C VAL A 40 6.45 13.93 -7.83
N ALA A 41 6.11 12.97 -8.68
CA ALA A 41 5.81 13.18 -10.10
C ALA A 41 4.34 12.82 -10.40
N TYR A 42 3.43 13.35 -9.60
CA TYR A 42 2.01 12.98 -9.68
C TYR A 42 1.31 13.55 -10.91
N SER A 43 0.53 12.71 -11.58
CA SER A 43 -0.59 13.14 -12.43
C SER A 43 -1.78 12.22 -12.23
N SER A 44 -3.00 12.76 -12.29
CA SER A 44 -4.21 11.97 -12.00
C SER A 44 -4.37 10.76 -12.93
N PRO A 45 -4.90 9.63 -12.42
CA PRO A 45 -5.23 8.48 -13.26
C PRO A 45 -6.26 8.86 -14.32
N SER A 46 -6.10 8.34 -15.55
CA SER A 46 -7.06 8.59 -16.63
C SER A 46 -8.41 7.91 -16.39
N GLN A 47 -8.46 6.93 -15.49
CA GLN A 47 -9.67 6.22 -15.11
C GLN A 47 -9.59 5.72 -13.66
N ILE A 48 -10.69 5.91 -12.94
CA ILE A 48 -10.94 5.34 -11.62
C ILE A 48 -12.02 4.27 -11.79
N LEU A 49 -11.76 3.07 -11.29
CA LEU A 49 -12.69 1.96 -11.28
C LEU A 49 -13.48 2.00 -9.97
N MET A 50 -14.80 1.99 -10.08
CA MET A 50 -15.74 1.93 -8.97
C MET A 50 -16.04 0.47 -8.62
N MET A 51 -16.49 0.19 -7.40
CA MET A 51 -16.92 -1.15 -6.97
C MET A 51 -17.97 -1.75 -7.92
N ARG A 52 -18.92 -0.93 -8.36
CA ARG A 52 -19.95 -1.31 -9.34
C ARG A 52 -19.39 -1.74 -10.69
N ASP A 53 -18.22 -1.22 -11.10
CA ASP A 53 -17.58 -1.58 -12.38
C ASP A 53 -17.00 -3.01 -12.31
N LEU A 54 -16.80 -3.52 -11.09
CA LEU A 54 -16.45 -4.91 -10.78
C LEU A 54 -17.68 -5.74 -10.37
N ALA A 55 -18.90 -5.24 -10.55
CA ALA A 55 -20.13 -5.86 -10.05
C ALA A 55 -20.12 -6.12 -8.52
N LEU A 56 -19.45 -5.27 -7.76
CA LEU A 56 -19.40 -5.29 -6.30
C LEU A 56 -20.21 -4.12 -5.72
N GLU A 57 -20.75 -4.31 -4.52
CA GLU A 57 -21.38 -3.24 -3.76
C GLU A 57 -20.32 -2.25 -3.22
N PRO A 58 -20.65 -0.94 -3.13
CA PRO A 58 -19.76 0.03 -2.50
C PRO A 58 -19.55 -0.33 -1.03
N THR A 59 -18.35 -0.07 -0.51
CA THR A 59 -18.06 -0.29 0.92
C THR A 59 -18.50 0.92 1.75
N GLN A 60 -18.48 0.76 3.08
CA GLN A 60 -18.83 1.84 4.01
C GLN A 60 -17.84 3.00 3.98
N ILE A 61 -16.62 2.78 3.48
CA ILE A 61 -15.54 3.76 3.47
C ILE A 61 -15.39 4.48 2.13
N SER A 62 -15.64 3.81 1.00
CA SER A 62 -15.54 4.43 -0.33
C SER A 62 -16.11 3.54 -1.44
N PRO A 63 -16.74 4.11 -2.47
CA PRO A 63 -17.21 3.38 -3.65
C PRO A 63 -16.10 3.05 -4.66
N ILE A 64 -14.86 3.47 -4.41
CA ILE A 64 -13.73 3.31 -5.34
C ILE A 64 -13.09 1.94 -5.13
N ALA A 65 -13.00 1.17 -6.20
CA ALA A 65 -12.37 -0.15 -6.20
C ALA A 65 -10.87 -0.06 -6.46
N SER A 66 -10.49 0.58 -7.57
CA SER A 66 -9.09 0.70 -7.99
C SER A 66 -8.89 1.83 -9.00
N THR A 67 -7.67 2.02 -9.48
CA THR A 67 -7.31 2.97 -10.52
C THR A 67 -6.58 2.25 -11.65
N VAL A 68 -6.62 2.81 -12.86
CA VAL A 68 -5.55 2.51 -13.82
C VAL A 68 -4.22 3.10 -13.31
N PRO A 69 -3.06 2.61 -13.78
CA PRO A 69 -1.77 3.14 -13.34
C PRO A 69 -1.62 4.64 -13.59
N PHE A 70 -1.03 5.35 -12.63
CA PHE A 70 -0.76 6.78 -12.72
C PHE A 70 0.64 7.14 -12.20
N PRO A 71 1.34 8.13 -12.78
CA PRO A 71 2.63 8.59 -12.27
C PRO A 71 2.55 9.04 -10.81
N LEU A 72 3.51 8.64 -9.97
CA LEU A 72 3.61 9.08 -8.57
C LEU A 72 5.04 9.41 -8.16
N LEU A 73 6.00 8.54 -8.50
CA LEU A 73 7.41 8.73 -8.20
C LEU A 73 8.13 9.30 -9.42
N SER A 74 8.95 10.33 -9.20
CA SER A 74 9.98 10.70 -10.16
C SER A 74 11.03 9.59 -10.31
N TYR A 75 11.84 9.65 -11.38
CA TYR A 75 12.97 8.73 -11.54
C TYR A 75 13.94 8.80 -10.35
N ASP A 76 14.27 10.00 -9.89
CA ASP A 76 15.15 10.19 -8.72
C ASP A 76 14.56 9.54 -7.46
N ALA A 77 13.24 9.62 -7.27
CA ALA A 77 12.57 8.95 -6.15
C ALA A 77 12.61 7.43 -6.28
N VAL A 78 12.45 6.86 -7.48
CA VAL A 78 12.62 5.42 -7.73
C VAL A 78 14.02 4.98 -7.31
N LEU A 79 15.06 5.71 -7.73
CA LEU A 79 16.43 5.38 -7.36
C LEU A 79 16.66 5.49 -5.85
N GLN A 80 16.11 6.50 -5.17
CA GLN A 80 16.24 6.60 -3.71
C GLN A 80 15.51 5.48 -2.97
N HIS A 81 14.30 5.10 -3.41
CA HIS A 81 13.60 3.93 -2.84
C HIS A 81 14.48 2.67 -2.96
N ARG A 82 15.06 2.42 -4.14
CA ARG A 82 15.92 1.26 -4.36
C ARG A 82 17.21 1.30 -3.53
N ARG A 83 17.81 2.49 -3.33
CA ARG A 83 18.98 2.64 -2.44
C ARG A 83 18.69 2.24 -1.00
N GLU A 84 17.54 2.67 -0.45
CA GLU A 84 17.17 2.31 0.92
C GLU A 84 16.77 0.84 1.02
N ILE A 85 15.86 0.38 0.16
CA ILE A 85 15.32 -1.00 0.17
C ILE A 85 16.41 -2.06 0.04
N PHE A 86 17.37 -1.87 -0.87
CA PHE A 86 18.43 -2.84 -1.12
C PHE A 86 19.71 -2.55 -0.35
N SER A 87 19.67 -1.64 0.63
CA SER A 87 20.80 -1.41 1.52
C SER A 87 21.10 -2.67 2.35
N PRO A 88 22.36 -2.92 2.72
CA PRO A 88 22.71 -4.06 3.56
C PRO A 88 21.90 -4.12 4.86
N GLU A 89 21.72 -2.98 5.54
CA GLU A 89 20.97 -2.91 6.80
C GLU A 89 19.50 -3.31 6.64
N VAL A 90 18.83 -2.86 5.57
CA VAL A 90 17.44 -3.29 5.30
C VAL A 90 17.41 -4.78 4.98
N LEU A 91 18.27 -5.28 4.09
CA LEU A 91 18.26 -6.69 3.71
C LEU A 91 18.62 -7.63 4.87
N ASP A 92 19.44 -7.17 5.82
CA ASP A 92 19.84 -7.96 7.00
C ASP A 92 18.73 -8.02 8.05
N ASN A 93 17.89 -7.00 8.17
CA ASN A 93 16.93 -6.85 9.27
C ASN A 93 15.46 -6.99 8.86
N CYS A 94 15.14 -6.82 7.58
CA CYS A 94 13.77 -6.66 7.09
C CYS A 94 13.38 -7.67 6.01
N LEU A 95 14.30 -8.52 5.54
CA LEU A 95 14.04 -9.50 4.48
C LEU A 95 13.39 -10.76 5.04
N HIS A 96 12.27 -11.15 4.43
CA HIS A 96 11.53 -12.37 4.71
C HIS A 96 11.45 -13.25 3.46
N TYR A 97 11.74 -14.54 3.61
CA TYR A 97 11.62 -15.54 2.55
C TYR A 97 10.62 -16.62 2.97
N VAL A 98 9.35 -16.38 2.64
CA VAL A 98 8.23 -17.25 3.06
C VAL A 98 7.72 -18.18 1.96
N ARG A 99 8.00 -17.87 0.68
CA ARG A 99 7.49 -18.62 -0.47
C ARG A 99 8.57 -18.80 -1.54
N PRO A 100 8.59 -19.94 -2.27
CA PRO A 100 9.50 -20.12 -3.39
C PRO A 100 9.26 -19.10 -4.51
N GLY A 101 10.34 -18.53 -5.07
CA GLY A 101 10.28 -17.64 -6.23
C GLY A 101 10.13 -16.15 -5.92
N SER A 102 9.89 -15.76 -4.67
CA SER A 102 9.84 -14.35 -4.25
C SER A 102 10.40 -14.16 -2.83
N ILE A 103 10.77 -12.93 -2.52
CA ILE A 103 11.05 -12.47 -1.14
C ILE A 103 10.21 -11.23 -0.87
N GLN A 104 10.05 -10.93 0.41
CA GLN A 104 9.42 -9.70 0.88
C GLN A 104 10.37 -8.93 1.78
N ILE A 105 10.29 -7.61 1.76
CA ILE A 105 11.06 -6.72 2.63
C ILE A 105 10.05 -5.83 3.35
N ARG A 106 10.02 -5.86 4.68
CA ARG A 106 8.99 -5.19 5.50
C ARG A 106 9.57 -4.66 6.82
N GLY A 107 8.97 -3.61 7.37
CA GLY A 107 9.40 -3.05 8.66
C GLY A 107 10.68 -2.21 8.61
N MET A 108 11.00 -1.65 7.43
CA MET A 108 12.22 -0.85 7.23
C MET A 108 12.08 0.61 7.68
N ALA A 109 10.87 1.16 7.67
CA ALA A 109 10.59 2.54 8.05
C ALA A 109 10.21 2.65 9.54
N PRO A 110 10.60 3.73 10.25
CA PRO A 110 11.43 4.85 9.78
C PRO A 110 12.93 4.59 9.87
N ARG A 111 13.36 3.55 10.61
CA ARG A 111 14.74 3.38 11.08
C ARG A 111 15.76 3.27 9.94
N TYR A 112 15.49 2.40 8.96
CA TYR A 112 16.42 2.06 7.89
C TYR A 112 16.09 2.77 6.56
N ALA A 113 14.91 3.37 6.46
CA ALA A 113 14.41 3.98 5.24
C ALA A 113 13.79 5.38 5.49
N PRO A 114 14.59 6.38 5.93
CA PRO A 114 14.10 7.71 6.27
C PRO A 114 13.56 8.50 5.06
N PHE A 115 14.11 8.32 3.85
CA PHE A 115 13.56 8.96 2.64
C PHE A 115 12.18 8.38 2.32
N ILE A 116 12.04 7.06 2.32
CA ILE A 116 10.77 6.36 2.10
C ILE A 116 9.74 6.80 3.14
N HIS A 117 10.12 6.84 4.42
CA HIS A 117 9.23 7.28 5.50
C HIS A 117 8.73 8.71 5.30
N ALA A 118 9.64 9.63 4.97
CA ALA A 118 9.30 11.02 4.68
C ALA A 118 8.42 11.18 3.44
N PHE A 119 8.67 10.39 2.38
CA PHE A 119 7.87 10.41 1.16
C PHE A 119 6.41 10.02 1.46
N TRP A 120 6.19 8.88 2.11
CA TRP A 120 4.84 8.34 2.37
C TRP A 120 4.07 9.08 3.47
N ASN A 121 4.76 9.85 4.31
CA ASN A 121 4.13 10.75 5.29
C ASN A 121 4.01 12.21 4.82
N SER A 122 4.44 12.53 3.60
CA SER A 122 4.35 13.89 3.06
C SER A 122 2.90 14.32 2.81
N ALA A 123 2.61 15.61 3.01
CA ALA A 123 1.26 16.14 2.80
C ALA A 123 0.82 15.99 1.34
N GLU A 124 1.74 16.13 0.40
CA GLU A 124 1.51 16.00 -1.04
C GLU A 124 1.07 14.59 -1.42
N VAL A 125 1.79 13.57 -0.95
CA VAL A 125 1.43 12.16 -1.23
C VAL A 125 0.13 11.80 -0.54
N LEU A 126 -0.03 12.12 0.75
CA LEU A 126 -1.26 11.80 1.50
C LEU A 126 -2.49 12.46 0.89
N LYS A 127 -2.38 13.72 0.45
CA LYS A 127 -3.46 14.40 -0.25
C LYS A 127 -3.83 13.67 -1.54
N THR A 128 -2.84 13.34 -2.38
CA THR A 128 -3.06 12.62 -3.65
C THR A 128 -3.76 11.27 -3.42
N ILE A 129 -3.27 10.46 -2.48
CA ILE A 129 -3.85 9.15 -2.21
C ILE A 129 -5.29 9.30 -1.68
N SER A 130 -5.52 10.24 -0.76
CA SER A 130 -6.85 10.50 -0.19
C SER A 130 -7.86 11.01 -1.21
N ASP A 131 -7.45 11.96 -2.07
CA ASP A 131 -8.30 12.52 -3.13
C ASP A 131 -8.75 11.41 -4.09
N ILE A 132 -7.83 10.51 -4.47
CA ILE A 132 -8.14 9.40 -5.38
C ILE A 132 -8.99 8.33 -4.68
N ALA A 133 -8.75 8.04 -3.41
CA ALA A 133 -9.53 7.06 -2.65
C ALA A 133 -10.93 7.56 -2.27
N GLY A 134 -11.17 8.88 -2.31
CA GLY A 134 -12.43 9.49 -1.92
C GLY A 134 -12.66 9.52 -0.40
N VAL A 135 -11.61 9.28 0.40
CA VAL A 135 -11.62 9.27 1.86
C VAL A 135 -10.25 9.71 2.37
N ASP A 136 -10.20 10.43 3.50
CA ASP A 136 -8.93 10.85 4.11
C ASP A 136 -8.18 9.65 4.68
N LEU A 137 -6.99 9.39 4.12
CA LEU A 137 -6.17 8.22 4.41
C LEU A 137 -4.84 8.60 5.08
N VAL A 138 -4.39 7.73 5.97
CA VAL A 138 -3.04 7.73 6.56
C VAL A 138 -2.40 6.35 6.36
N PRO A 139 -1.05 6.25 6.36
CA PRO A 139 -0.40 4.96 6.41
C PRO A 139 -0.95 4.16 7.60
N ALA A 140 -1.23 2.88 7.39
CA ALA A 140 -1.86 2.05 8.41
C ALA A 140 -1.00 2.00 9.69
N MET A 141 0.29 1.71 9.48
CA MET A 141 1.38 1.71 10.45
C MET A 141 2.67 2.04 9.70
N ASP A 142 3.69 2.56 10.39
CA ASP A 142 5.02 2.76 9.77
C ASP A 142 5.59 1.42 9.26
N TYR A 143 5.25 0.33 9.94
CA TYR A 143 5.61 -1.04 9.57
C TYR A 143 5.14 -1.45 8.17
N GLU A 144 4.05 -0.85 7.70
CA GLU A 144 3.39 -1.14 6.42
C GLU A 144 3.72 -0.11 5.33
N ILE A 145 4.70 0.76 5.58
CA ILE A 145 5.23 1.69 4.57
C ILE A 145 6.20 0.93 3.66
N SER A 146 5.90 0.93 2.36
CA SER A 146 6.73 0.35 1.29
C SER A 146 7.17 -1.10 1.54
N HIS A 147 6.26 -1.93 2.05
CA HIS A 147 6.43 -3.38 1.94
C HIS A 147 6.80 -3.74 0.49
N THR A 148 7.97 -4.34 0.31
CA THR A 148 8.52 -4.59 -1.02
C THR A 148 8.38 -6.06 -1.36
N ASN A 149 7.81 -6.36 -2.53
CA ASN A 149 7.84 -7.68 -3.14
C ASN A 149 8.93 -7.73 -4.21
N VAL A 150 9.80 -8.72 -4.17
CA VAL A 150 10.82 -8.95 -5.20
C VAL A 150 10.67 -10.36 -5.75
N GLN A 151 10.43 -10.46 -7.05
CA GLN A 151 10.49 -11.73 -7.76
C GLN A 151 11.95 -12.17 -7.91
N LEU A 152 12.27 -13.40 -7.49
CA LEU A 152 13.64 -13.92 -7.54
C LEU A 152 14.01 -14.37 -8.96
N GLY A 153 15.14 -13.87 -9.46
CA GLY A 153 15.79 -14.38 -10.66
C GLY A 153 16.68 -15.61 -10.40
N PRO A 154 17.53 -16.01 -11.37
CA PRO A 154 18.38 -17.20 -11.28
C PRO A 154 19.34 -17.22 -10.07
N GLY A 155 19.72 -16.06 -9.54
CA GLY A 155 20.56 -15.93 -8.34
C GLY A 155 19.85 -16.29 -7.02
N GLY A 156 18.54 -16.54 -7.05
CA GLY A 156 17.74 -16.80 -5.86
C GLY A 156 17.84 -15.69 -4.81
N VAL A 157 17.62 -16.02 -3.54
CA VAL A 157 17.68 -15.07 -2.42
C VAL A 157 19.04 -14.37 -2.32
N LYS A 158 20.15 -15.07 -2.62
CA LYS A 158 21.50 -14.48 -2.59
C LYS A 158 21.67 -13.37 -3.63
N GLY A 159 20.97 -13.48 -4.77
CA GLY A 159 21.01 -12.49 -5.84
C GLY A 159 20.39 -11.13 -5.45
N VAL A 160 19.51 -11.09 -4.44
CA VAL A 160 18.82 -9.85 -4.01
C VAL A 160 19.81 -8.78 -3.54
N ARG A 161 20.93 -9.18 -2.93
CA ARG A 161 21.98 -8.23 -2.50
C ARG A 161 22.72 -7.56 -3.66
N ALA A 162 22.65 -8.15 -4.85
CA ALA A 162 23.22 -7.61 -6.06
C ALA A 162 22.20 -6.83 -6.90
N THR A 163 20.98 -6.62 -6.39
CA THR A 163 19.96 -5.83 -7.09
C THR A 163 20.48 -4.40 -7.28
N PRO A 164 20.58 -3.92 -8.54
CA PRO A 164 21.14 -2.60 -8.80
C PRO A 164 20.18 -1.49 -8.36
N VAL A 165 20.75 -0.34 -7.98
CA VAL A 165 19.97 0.88 -7.68
C VAL A 165 19.23 1.35 -8.92
N GLU A 166 19.90 1.39 -10.06
CA GLU A 166 19.28 1.67 -11.36
C GLU A 166 18.61 0.40 -11.90
N PRO A 167 17.29 0.40 -12.13
CA PRO A 167 16.59 -0.78 -12.64
C PRO A 167 17.15 -1.22 -14.00
N PRO A 168 17.30 -2.53 -14.26
CA PRO A 168 17.65 -3.02 -15.58
C PRO A 168 16.64 -2.54 -16.63
N ALA A 169 17.14 -1.96 -17.72
CA ALA A 169 16.29 -1.42 -18.77
C ALA A 169 15.48 -2.53 -19.47
N ALA A 170 14.18 -2.30 -19.66
CA ALA A 170 13.26 -3.20 -20.36
C ALA A 170 13.16 -2.87 -21.85
N THR A 171 14.31 -2.73 -22.53
CA THR A 171 14.35 -2.54 -23.99
C THR A 171 14.29 -3.90 -24.71
N ASP A 172 13.89 -3.89 -25.98
CA ASP A 172 13.82 -5.12 -26.79
C ASP A 172 15.17 -5.85 -26.85
N ASP A 173 16.28 -5.11 -26.97
CA ASP A 173 17.63 -5.68 -26.97
C ASP A 173 18.01 -6.29 -25.61
N ALA A 174 17.66 -5.63 -24.51
CA ALA A 174 17.95 -6.12 -23.16
C ALA A 174 17.16 -7.41 -22.87
N ILE A 175 15.87 -7.44 -23.25
CA ILE A 175 15.01 -8.62 -23.14
C ILE A 175 15.56 -9.76 -24.00
N ALA A 176 15.89 -9.50 -25.27
CA ALA A 176 16.44 -10.52 -26.16
C ALA A 176 17.77 -11.09 -25.62
N ASN A 177 18.59 -10.29 -24.97
CA ASN A 177 19.83 -10.75 -24.34
C ASN A 177 19.58 -11.57 -23.06
N PHE A 178 18.59 -11.18 -22.25
CA PHE A 178 18.17 -11.95 -21.09
C PHE A 178 17.61 -13.32 -21.48
N GLU A 179 16.74 -13.37 -22.50
CA GLU A 179 16.12 -14.62 -23.00
C GLU A 179 17.14 -15.58 -23.61
N LYS A 180 18.19 -15.08 -24.29
CA LYS A 180 19.30 -15.92 -24.78
C LYS A 180 20.04 -16.65 -23.65
N GLY A 181 20.05 -16.07 -22.46
CA GLY A 181 20.67 -16.65 -21.26
C GLY A 181 19.79 -17.64 -20.51
N GLN A 182 18.51 -17.77 -20.88
CA GLN A 182 17.58 -18.71 -20.27
C GLN A 182 17.41 -19.98 -21.11
N ALA A 183 17.27 -21.13 -20.45
CA ALA A 183 16.70 -22.29 -21.11
C ALA A 183 15.27 -21.92 -21.55
N LYS A 184 14.92 -22.21 -22.82
CA LYS A 184 13.59 -21.92 -23.36
C LYS A 184 12.51 -22.32 -22.35
N PRO A 185 11.50 -21.49 -22.08
CA PRO A 185 10.43 -21.85 -21.17
C PRO A 185 9.83 -23.18 -21.63
N ARG A 186 9.63 -24.11 -20.69
CA ARG A 186 8.76 -25.27 -20.96
C ARG A 186 7.40 -24.71 -21.38
N SER A 187 6.78 -25.36 -22.36
CA SER A 187 5.61 -24.94 -23.14
C SER A 187 4.33 -24.60 -22.37
N ASP A 188 4.37 -24.57 -21.05
CA ASP A 188 3.19 -24.52 -20.19
C ASP A 188 3.15 -23.18 -19.46
N ALA A 189 3.12 -22.08 -20.23
CA ALA A 189 2.84 -20.73 -19.71
C ALA A 189 1.44 -20.63 -19.05
N SER A 190 0.59 -21.65 -19.23
CA SER A 190 -0.70 -21.82 -18.55
C SER A 190 -0.60 -22.38 -17.13
N GLU A 191 0.58 -22.81 -16.67
CA GLU A 191 0.80 -23.35 -15.31
C GLU A 191 1.76 -22.50 -14.45
N ALA A 192 2.04 -21.26 -14.86
CA ALA A 192 2.86 -20.36 -14.05
C ALA A 192 2.14 -20.06 -12.73
N LYS A 193 2.69 -20.57 -11.62
CA LYS A 193 2.17 -20.28 -10.28
C LYS A 193 2.19 -18.76 -10.05
N PRO A 194 1.12 -18.18 -9.48
CA PRO A 194 1.06 -16.76 -9.22
C PRO A 194 2.17 -16.35 -8.23
N VAL A 195 2.67 -15.11 -8.34
CA VAL A 195 3.67 -14.57 -7.39
C VAL A 195 3.04 -14.42 -6.01
N ILE A 196 1.78 -14.01 -5.99
CA ILE A 196 0.93 -13.95 -4.80
C ILE A 196 -0.39 -14.63 -5.17
N GLU A 197 -0.80 -15.64 -4.39
CA GLU A 197 -2.05 -16.36 -4.60
C GLU A 197 -3.28 -15.44 -4.48
N TRP A 198 -4.46 -15.93 -4.87
CA TRP A 198 -5.71 -15.20 -4.65
C TRP A 198 -5.90 -14.88 -3.17
N HIS A 199 -6.02 -13.59 -2.87
CA HIS A 199 -6.13 -13.11 -1.49
C HIS A 199 -6.89 -11.79 -1.44
N LYS A 200 -7.22 -11.38 -0.21
CA LYS A 200 -7.59 -10.01 0.14
C LYS A 200 -6.48 -9.44 1.02
N ASP A 201 -6.20 -8.17 0.85
CA ASP A 201 -5.21 -7.48 1.67
C ASP A 201 -5.67 -7.42 3.12
N SER A 202 -4.68 -7.24 4.00
CA SER A 202 -4.92 -7.02 5.42
C SER A 202 -5.39 -5.60 5.74
N HIS A 203 -5.35 -4.67 4.77
CA HIS A 203 -5.61 -3.25 4.98
C HIS A 203 -6.68 -2.72 4.02
N PRO A 204 -7.52 -1.75 4.44
CA PRO A 204 -8.61 -1.21 3.62
C PRO A 204 -8.18 -0.74 2.24
N PHE A 205 -7.06 -0.01 2.18
CA PHE A 205 -6.48 0.52 0.95
C PHE A 205 -4.99 0.20 0.85
N VAL A 206 -4.52 0.01 -0.37
CA VAL A 206 -3.09 -0.10 -0.68
C VAL A 206 -2.74 0.77 -1.88
N CYS A 207 -1.53 1.33 -1.87
CA CYS A 207 -0.92 1.94 -3.04
C CYS A 207 0.27 1.07 -3.48
N VAL A 208 0.17 0.49 -4.67
CA VAL A 208 1.19 -0.38 -5.27
C VAL A 208 1.96 0.44 -6.29
N VAL A 209 3.28 0.52 -6.13
CA VAL A 209 4.18 1.23 -7.06
C VAL A 209 5.19 0.25 -7.65
N MET A 210 5.44 0.35 -8.96
CA MET A 210 6.47 -0.44 -9.64
C MET A 210 7.83 0.27 -9.54
N LEU A 211 8.87 -0.46 -9.11
CA LEU A 211 10.27 0.04 -9.09
C LEU A 211 11.16 -0.61 -10.15
N SER A 212 10.66 -1.60 -10.90
CA SER A 212 11.33 -2.15 -12.07
C SER A 212 10.88 -1.45 -13.34
N ASP A 213 11.75 -1.37 -14.35
CA ASP A 213 11.33 -0.96 -15.69
C ASP A 213 10.39 -2.02 -16.27
N ALA A 214 9.15 -1.61 -16.56
CA ALA A 214 8.09 -2.46 -17.04
C ALA A 214 7.60 -2.08 -18.46
N ARG A 215 8.39 -1.29 -19.22
CA ARG A 215 8.01 -0.82 -20.59
C ARG A 215 7.59 -1.96 -21.51
N ASN A 216 8.44 -2.98 -21.61
CA ASN A 216 8.22 -4.17 -22.44
C ASN A 216 8.12 -5.44 -21.60
N MET A 217 7.78 -5.30 -20.32
CA MET A 217 7.58 -6.44 -19.41
C MET A 217 6.32 -7.22 -19.79
N GLN A 218 6.41 -8.54 -19.83
CA GLN A 218 5.30 -9.46 -20.05
C GLN A 218 4.94 -10.19 -18.76
N GLY A 219 3.63 -10.35 -18.52
CA GLY A 219 3.13 -10.80 -17.23
C GLY A 219 3.11 -9.66 -16.21
N GLY A 220 3.07 -10.00 -14.93
CA GLY A 220 3.10 -8.99 -13.86
C GLY A 220 1.77 -8.30 -13.60
N GLU A 221 0.72 -8.57 -14.36
CA GLU A 221 -0.61 -7.98 -14.19
C GLU A 221 -1.23 -8.36 -12.84
N THR A 222 -2.08 -7.46 -12.33
CA THR A 222 -2.94 -7.78 -11.20
C THR A 222 -4.30 -8.20 -11.73
N GLU A 223 -4.77 -9.36 -11.33
CA GLU A 223 -6.08 -9.87 -11.71
C GLU A 223 -7.03 -9.72 -10.52
N LEU A 224 -8.16 -9.05 -10.75
CA LEU A 224 -9.20 -8.74 -9.77
C LEU A 224 -10.40 -9.65 -10.00
N LYS A 225 -11.01 -10.15 -8.92
CA LYS A 225 -12.24 -10.93 -8.99
C LYS A 225 -13.46 -10.03 -8.91
N CYS A 226 -14.36 -10.16 -9.88
CA CYS A 226 -15.62 -9.42 -9.96
C CYS A 226 -16.73 -10.15 -9.18
N GLY A 227 -17.77 -9.41 -8.77
CA GLY A 227 -18.91 -9.95 -8.03
C GLY A 227 -19.83 -10.87 -8.84
N ASP A 228 -19.70 -10.84 -10.17
CA ASP A 228 -20.41 -11.75 -11.09
C ASP A 228 -19.65 -13.08 -11.33
N GLY A 229 -18.51 -13.28 -10.66
CA GLY A 229 -17.66 -14.46 -10.79
C GLY A 229 -16.65 -14.39 -11.93
N GLN A 230 -16.63 -13.32 -12.73
CA GLN A 230 -15.60 -13.08 -13.74
C GLN A 230 -14.33 -12.49 -13.11
N THR A 231 -13.27 -12.36 -13.91
CA THR A 231 -12.03 -11.67 -13.53
C THR A 231 -11.74 -10.51 -14.46
N MET A 232 -11.07 -9.49 -13.94
CA MET A 232 -10.60 -8.33 -14.68
C MET A 232 -9.10 -8.15 -14.46
N LYS A 233 -8.32 -8.09 -15.55
CA LYS A 233 -6.89 -7.81 -15.47
C LYS A 233 -6.65 -6.30 -15.54
N VAL A 234 -5.94 -5.79 -14.54
CA VAL A 234 -5.43 -4.43 -14.51
C VAL A 234 -3.96 -4.46 -14.93
N ARG A 235 -3.62 -3.64 -15.93
CA ARG A 235 -2.25 -3.54 -16.44
C ARG A 235 -1.30 -3.19 -15.29
N ALA A 236 -0.16 -3.88 -15.22
CA ALA A 236 0.89 -3.58 -14.27
C ALA A 236 1.35 -2.10 -14.41
N PRO A 237 1.63 -1.39 -13.30
CA PRO A 237 2.20 -0.06 -13.39
C PRO A 237 3.57 -0.07 -14.07
N GLN A 238 3.87 1.00 -14.81
CA GLN A 238 5.23 1.30 -15.22
C GLN A 238 6.09 1.70 -14.01
N MET A 239 7.43 1.60 -14.11
CA MET A 239 8.38 2.21 -13.18
C MET A 239 7.95 3.61 -12.73
N GLY A 240 7.83 3.80 -11.43
CA GLY A 240 7.39 5.05 -10.79
C GLY A 240 5.88 5.32 -10.83
N TYR A 241 5.10 4.47 -11.50
CA TYR A 241 3.65 4.56 -11.53
C TYR A 241 3.04 3.75 -10.40
N ALA A 242 1.90 4.22 -9.93
CA ALA A 242 1.12 3.71 -8.83
C ALA A 242 -0.23 3.19 -9.30
N VAL A 243 -0.79 2.23 -8.56
CA VAL A 243 -2.21 1.86 -8.56
C VAL A 243 -2.71 1.92 -7.14
N ILE A 244 -3.91 2.48 -6.93
CA ILE A 244 -4.62 2.36 -5.65
C ILE A 244 -5.62 1.21 -5.77
N LEU A 245 -5.76 0.41 -4.71
CA LEU A 245 -6.70 -0.70 -4.64
C LEU A 245 -7.34 -0.74 -3.26
N GLN A 246 -8.65 -0.99 -3.21
CA GLN A 246 -9.39 -1.27 -1.96
C GLN A 246 -9.20 -2.75 -1.56
N GLY A 247 -7.96 -3.09 -1.22
CA GLY A 247 -7.44 -4.46 -1.19
C GLY A 247 -8.11 -5.41 -0.18
N ALA A 248 -8.60 -4.90 0.95
CA ALA A 248 -9.32 -5.72 1.93
C ALA A 248 -10.68 -6.22 1.44
N TYR A 249 -11.22 -5.64 0.37
CA TYR A 249 -12.57 -5.94 -0.11
C TYR A 249 -12.57 -6.69 -1.44
N ILE A 250 -11.52 -6.52 -2.25
CA ILE A 250 -11.41 -7.11 -3.59
C ILE A 250 -10.42 -8.28 -3.54
N GLU A 251 -10.90 -9.48 -3.88
CA GLU A 251 -10.03 -10.64 -4.02
C GLU A 251 -9.18 -10.49 -5.29
N HIS A 252 -7.87 -10.64 -5.18
CA HIS A 252 -6.95 -10.38 -6.28
C HIS A 252 -5.68 -11.26 -6.22
N THR A 253 -4.95 -11.31 -7.33
CA THR A 253 -3.71 -12.07 -7.50
C THR A 253 -2.72 -11.32 -8.39
N ALA A 254 -1.42 -11.56 -8.21
CA ALA A 254 -0.36 -10.98 -9.02
C ALA A 254 0.31 -12.06 -9.88
N LEU A 255 0.28 -11.88 -11.19
CA LEU A 255 0.93 -12.79 -12.14
C LEU A 255 2.45 -12.57 -12.15
N PRO A 256 3.26 -13.61 -12.38
CA PRO A 256 4.70 -13.45 -12.52
C PRO A 256 5.08 -12.78 -13.84
N THR A 257 6.28 -12.24 -13.86
CA THR A 257 6.94 -11.78 -15.08
C THR A 257 7.95 -12.83 -15.53
N TRP A 258 8.08 -13.05 -16.83
CA TRP A 258 8.98 -14.10 -17.37
C TRP A 258 10.10 -13.56 -18.26
N ASN A 259 9.97 -12.37 -18.84
CA ASN A 259 10.91 -11.84 -19.82
C ASN A 259 11.88 -10.78 -19.27
N MET A 260 11.85 -10.54 -17.96
CA MET A 260 12.73 -9.57 -17.28
C MET A 260 13.48 -10.22 -16.11
N PRO A 261 14.70 -9.75 -15.78
CA PRO A 261 15.50 -10.26 -14.67
C PRO A 261 14.92 -9.94 -13.29
N GLU A 262 14.05 -8.94 -13.17
CA GLU A 262 13.44 -8.54 -11.91
C GLU A 262 12.00 -8.04 -12.09
N ARG A 263 11.23 -8.17 -11.02
CA ARG A 263 9.97 -7.47 -10.79
C ARG A 263 9.93 -7.02 -9.33
N VAL A 264 10.11 -5.74 -9.10
CA VAL A 264 10.14 -5.11 -7.77
C VAL A 264 8.94 -4.18 -7.63
N THR A 265 8.06 -4.46 -6.68
CA THR A 265 6.94 -3.58 -6.34
C THR A 265 6.99 -3.20 -4.87
N ILE A 266 6.69 -1.95 -4.56
CA ILE A 266 6.45 -1.49 -3.19
C ILE A 266 4.97 -1.30 -2.97
N VAL A 267 4.52 -1.59 -1.76
CA VAL A 267 3.13 -1.49 -1.33
C VAL A 267 3.11 -0.71 -0.03
N THR A 268 2.41 0.42 -0.03
CA THR A 268 2.10 1.14 1.22
C THR A 268 0.63 0.94 1.52
N SER A 269 0.32 0.46 2.73
CA SER A 269 -1.04 0.23 3.18
C SER A 269 -1.61 1.42 3.95
N PHE A 270 -2.91 1.65 3.82
CA PHE A 270 -3.60 2.82 4.35
C PHE A 270 -4.88 2.44 5.08
N ARG A 271 -5.23 3.28 6.07
CA ARG A 271 -6.52 3.25 6.79
C ARG A 271 -7.14 4.65 6.82
N PRO A 272 -8.46 4.76 7.06
CA PRO A 272 -9.09 6.05 7.29
C PRO A 272 -8.43 6.80 8.47
N ARG A 273 -8.22 8.11 8.29
CA ARG A 273 -7.75 8.98 9.37
C ARG A 273 -8.82 9.18 10.43
N ASP A 274 -10.07 9.37 10.00
CA ASP A 274 -11.21 9.59 10.88
C ASP A 274 -11.44 8.34 11.75
N PRO A 275 -11.30 8.45 13.09
CA PRO A 275 -11.44 7.32 13.98
C PRO A 275 -12.86 6.76 14.03
N THR A 276 -13.87 7.48 13.53
CA THR A 276 -15.28 7.05 13.51
C THR A 276 -15.64 6.23 12.27
N LEU A 277 -14.80 6.25 11.23
CA LEU A 277 -14.99 5.40 10.05
C LEU A 277 -14.55 3.96 10.34
N LEU A 278 -15.04 3.06 9.49
CA LEU A 278 -14.70 1.64 9.54
C LEU A 278 -13.22 1.43 9.24
N ASP A 279 -12.52 0.75 10.14
CA ASP A 279 -11.13 0.32 9.98
C ASP A 279 -11.07 -1.20 10.17
N ASP A 280 -11.17 -1.92 9.06
CA ASP A 280 -11.11 -3.38 8.98
C ASP A 280 -9.66 -3.88 8.81
N THR A 281 -8.66 -3.10 9.22
CA THR A 281 -7.28 -3.58 9.23
C THR A 281 -7.14 -4.83 10.10
N THR A 282 -6.37 -5.81 9.63
CA THR A 282 -6.04 -7.08 10.32
C THR A 282 -4.52 -7.33 10.24
N ASN A 283 -3.97 -8.19 11.10
CA ASN A 283 -2.59 -8.66 10.99
C ASN A 283 -2.50 -10.07 10.40
N LYS A 284 -3.63 -10.67 10.00
CA LYS A 284 -3.72 -12.10 9.69
C LYS A 284 -2.66 -12.59 8.70
N HIS A 285 -2.44 -11.86 7.61
CA HIS A 285 -1.42 -12.20 6.60
C HIS A 285 -0.08 -11.52 6.92
N THR A 286 -0.12 -10.29 7.43
CA THR A 286 1.09 -9.50 7.75
C THR A 286 2.00 -10.18 8.76
N ARG A 287 1.45 -10.79 9.81
CA ARG A 287 2.22 -11.37 10.92
C ARG A 287 3.13 -12.53 10.52
N ASP A 288 2.81 -13.26 9.44
CA ASP A 288 3.62 -14.39 8.99
C ASP A 288 4.92 -13.92 8.29
N GLU A 289 5.01 -12.62 7.96
CA GLU A 289 6.09 -11.98 7.20
C GLU A 289 6.62 -10.72 7.93
N SER A 290 6.69 -10.78 9.26
CA SER A 290 7.02 -9.63 10.11
C SER A 290 7.84 -9.98 11.34
N ASN A 291 8.60 -9.00 11.84
CA ASN A 291 9.05 -8.96 13.23
C ASN A 291 7.86 -8.62 14.13
N LEU A 292 7.34 -9.64 14.83
CA LEU A 292 6.12 -9.54 15.62
C LEU A 292 6.20 -8.51 16.75
N THR A 293 7.39 -8.33 17.36
CA THR A 293 7.55 -7.38 18.47
C THR A 293 7.26 -5.95 18.02
N GLU A 294 7.83 -5.56 16.88
CA GLU A 294 7.62 -4.22 16.32
C GLU A 294 6.21 -4.07 15.76
N LEU A 295 5.70 -5.07 15.02
CA LEU A 295 4.35 -5.07 14.48
C LEU A 295 3.30 -4.90 15.59
N TYR A 296 3.41 -5.67 16.69
CA TYR A 296 2.44 -5.63 17.78
C TYR A 296 2.52 -4.37 18.62
N TYR A 297 3.71 -3.79 18.77
CA TYR A 297 3.86 -2.47 19.36
C TYR A 297 3.10 -1.41 18.56
N GLN A 298 3.34 -1.32 17.25
CA GLN A 298 2.67 -0.35 16.39
C GLN A 298 1.16 -0.60 16.33
N TRP A 299 0.76 -1.86 16.12
CA TRP A 299 -0.65 -2.30 16.08
C TRP A 299 -1.40 -1.87 17.33
N THR A 300 -0.92 -2.28 18.50
CA THR A 300 -1.61 -2.00 19.76
C THR A 300 -1.65 -0.51 20.05
N THR A 301 -0.54 0.20 19.80
CA THR A 301 -0.45 1.64 20.06
C THR A 301 -1.45 2.42 19.23
N TYR A 302 -1.50 2.21 17.91
CA TYR A 302 -2.43 2.99 17.07
C TYR A 302 -3.89 2.66 17.40
N ARG A 303 -4.20 1.40 17.71
CA ARG A 303 -5.56 0.99 18.07
C ARG A 303 -6.01 1.68 19.36
N LEU A 304 -5.12 1.76 20.36
CA LEU A 304 -5.40 2.50 21.60
C LEU A 304 -5.56 4.01 21.37
N ASP A 305 -4.77 4.60 20.48
CA ASP A 305 -4.92 6.00 20.08
C ASP A 305 -6.27 6.27 19.40
N VAL A 306 -6.73 5.38 18.51
CA VAL A 306 -8.07 5.46 17.89
C VAL A 306 -9.15 5.37 18.95
N LEU A 307 -9.05 4.42 19.89
CA LEU A 307 -10.01 4.28 21.00
C LEU A 307 -10.06 5.55 21.86
N ALA A 308 -8.90 6.14 22.17
CA ALA A 308 -8.82 7.39 22.92
C ALA A 308 -9.48 8.55 22.16
N GLN A 309 -9.31 8.64 20.84
CA GLN A 309 -9.98 9.64 20.02
C GLN A 309 -11.49 9.42 19.98
N ARG A 310 -11.98 8.18 19.81
CA ARG A 310 -13.41 7.84 19.87
C ARG A 310 -14.04 8.23 21.22
N ALA A 311 -13.35 7.95 22.32
CA ALA A 311 -13.80 8.34 23.65
C ALA A 311 -13.89 9.86 23.82
N ARG A 312 -12.90 10.61 23.31
CA ARG A 312 -12.94 12.08 23.31
C ARG A 312 -14.13 12.61 22.51
N ILE A 313 -14.37 12.09 21.31
CA ILE A 313 -15.53 12.46 20.47
C ILE A 313 -16.85 12.21 21.22
N ALA A 314 -17.00 11.03 21.83
CA ALA A 314 -18.20 10.70 22.60
C ALA A 314 -18.40 11.64 23.81
N VAL A 315 -17.33 11.99 24.51
CA VAL A 315 -17.37 12.93 25.64
C VAL A 315 -17.78 14.33 25.19
N GLU A 316 -17.20 14.84 24.10
CA GLU A 316 -17.58 16.17 23.59
C GLU A 316 -19.03 16.21 23.12
N ALA A 317 -19.50 15.18 22.39
CA ALA A 317 -20.91 15.08 21.98
C ALA A 317 -21.87 15.09 23.19
N LEU A 318 -21.52 14.40 24.28
CA LEU A 318 -22.29 14.43 25.52
C LEU A 318 -22.30 15.81 26.19
N ARG A 319 -21.16 16.52 26.19
CA ARG A 319 -21.04 17.88 26.74
C ARG A 319 -21.87 18.88 25.95
N GLU A 320 -21.84 18.80 24.63
CA GLU A 320 -22.65 19.64 23.74
C GLU A 320 -24.15 19.42 23.99
N LYS A 321 -24.59 18.17 23.95
CA LYS A 321 -25.99 17.80 24.22
C LYS A 321 -26.44 18.21 25.63
N TYR A 322 -25.58 18.06 26.64
CA TYR A 322 -25.85 18.54 28.00
C TYR A 322 -26.07 20.05 28.03
N ALA A 323 -25.18 20.82 27.40
CA ALA A 323 -25.26 22.28 27.37
C ALA A 323 -26.55 22.75 26.67
N GLU A 324 -26.93 22.11 25.57
CA GLU A 324 -28.21 22.35 24.89
C GLU A 324 -29.41 22.06 25.77
N ASN A 325 -29.42 20.89 26.42
CA ASN A 325 -30.51 20.49 27.29
C ASN A 325 -30.66 21.40 28.51
N VAL A 326 -29.57 21.89 29.10
CA VAL A 326 -29.60 22.89 30.18
C VAL A 326 -30.25 24.18 29.68
N ARG A 327 -29.78 24.74 28.55
CA ARG A 327 -30.37 25.95 27.95
C ARG A 327 -31.88 25.79 27.67
N ALA A 328 -32.29 24.59 27.28
CA ALA A 328 -33.68 24.29 26.94
C ALA A 328 -34.57 23.94 28.14
N SER A 329 -34.01 23.71 29.34
CA SER A 329 -34.76 23.28 30.53
C SER A 329 -34.61 24.19 31.75
N ASP A 330 -33.62 25.07 31.78
CA ASP A 330 -33.42 26.09 32.80
C ASP A 330 -33.55 27.49 32.19
N LYS A 331 -34.47 28.31 32.73
CA LYS A 331 -34.67 29.71 32.31
C LYS A 331 -33.46 30.59 32.61
N GLU A 332 -32.67 30.25 33.63
CA GLU A 332 -31.44 30.96 33.99
C GLU A 332 -30.21 30.41 33.24
N GLY A 333 -30.34 29.25 32.58
CA GLY A 333 -29.27 28.62 31.79
C GLY A 333 -28.02 28.25 32.58
N LYS A 334 -28.13 28.05 33.91
CA LYS A 334 -26.96 27.77 34.76
C LYS A 334 -26.56 26.29 34.66
N PRO A 335 -25.26 25.97 34.62
CA PRO A 335 -24.81 24.59 34.62
C PRO A 335 -25.18 23.87 35.94
N GLY A 336 -25.44 22.57 35.89
CA GLY A 336 -25.60 21.72 37.08
C GLY A 336 -27.00 21.14 37.33
N MET A 337 -28.03 21.47 36.52
CA MET A 337 -29.38 20.95 36.70
C MET A 337 -30.10 20.64 35.38
N CYS A 338 -29.58 19.68 34.61
CA CYS A 338 -30.23 19.23 33.37
C CYS A 338 -31.47 18.38 33.67
N ARG A 339 -32.65 18.80 33.22
CA ARG A 339 -33.94 18.09 33.41
C ARG A 339 -34.44 17.34 32.19
N ARG A 340 -33.64 17.29 31.12
CA ARG A 340 -33.92 16.52 29.90
C ARG A 340 -32.94 15.36 29.80
N GLU A 341 -33.37 14.27 29.16
CA GLU A 341 -32.50 13.14 28.88
C GLU A 341 -31.31 13.59 28.02
N THR A 342 -30.10 13.43 28.56
CA THR A 342 -28.85 13.71 27.86
C THR A 342 -28.21 12.42 27.38
N VAL A 343 -28.19 11.41 28.25
CA VAL A 343 -27.62 10.09 27.98
C VAL A 343 -28.74 9.12 27.67
N ASN A 344 -28.76 8.57 26.46
CA ASN A 344 -29.62 7.44 26.11
C ASN A 344 -28.87 6.14 26.40
N ILE A 345 -29.45 5.26 27.20
CA ILE A 345 -28.77 4.02 27.64
C ILE A 345 -28.47 3.08 26.46
N ALA A 346 -29.38 2.99 25.48
CA ALA A 346 -29.18 2.12 24.31
C ALA A 346 -28.03 2.61 23.41
N ASP A 347 -27.89 3.93 23.26
CA ASP A 347 -26.77 4.53 22.51
C ASP A 347 -25.44 4.25 23.21
N VAL A 348 -25.39 4.39 24.54
CA VAL A 348 -24.19 4.06 25.34
C VAL A 348 -23.87 2.57 25.24
N GLU A 349 -24.87 1.70 25.34
CA GLU A 349 -24.68 0.26 25.23
C GLU A 349 -24.10 -0.13 23.86
N LYS A 350 -24.64 0.45 22.77
CA LYS A 350 -24.14 0.26 21.42
C LYS A 350 -22.68 0.69 21.31
N TRP A 351 -22.36 1.91 21.77
CA TRP A 351 -21.00 2.45 21.72
C TRP A 351 -20.01 1.57 22.50
N VAL A 352 -20.39 1.10 23.70
CA VAL A 352 -19.57 0.20 24.51
C VAL A 352 -19.33 -1.12 23.79
N ARG A 353 -20.38 -1.74 23.21
CA ARG A 353 -20.25 -3.00 22.46
C ARG A 353 -19.28 -2.86 21.28
N GLU A 354 -19.35 -1.75 20.55
CA GLU A 354 -18.43 -1.46 19.44
C GLU A 354 -16.97 -1.34 19.92
N GLN A 355 -16.73 -0.65 21.04
CA GLN A 355 -15.36 -0.49 21.58
C GLN A 355 -14.82 -1.79 22.17
N VAL A 356 -15.66 -2.60 22.82
CA VAL A 356 -15.29 -3.92 23.32
C VAL A 356 -14.89 -4.84 22.16
N ASN A 357 -15.71 -4.90 21.10
CA ASN A 357 -15.38 -5.68 19.91
C ASN A 357 -14.06 -5.21 19.27
N TYR A 358 -13.85 -3.90 19.19
CA TYR A 358 -12.59 -3.34 18.69
C TYR A 358 -11.39 -3.79 19.52
N LEU A 359 -11.47 -3.76 20.85
CA LEU A 359 -10.39 -4.26 21.72
C LEU A 359 -10.20 -5.78 21.62
N GLN A 360 -11.27 -6.55 21.48
CA GLN A 360 -11.20 -8.01 21.27
C GLN A 360 -10.45 -8.35 19.99
N VAL A 361 -10.84 -7.74 18.86
CA VAL A 361 -10.12 -7.92 17.57
C VAL A 361 -8.66 -7.49 17.70
N THR A 362 -8.36 -6.41 18.43
CA THR A 362 -6.97 -5.97 18.68
C THR A 362 -6.13 -7.10 19.30
N LEU A 363 -6.70 -7.82 20.26
CA LEU A 363 -6.04 -8.93 20.94
C LEU A 363 -5.95 -10.19 20.05
N GLU A 364 -7.02 -10.55 19.35
CA GLU A 364 -7.12 -11.77 18.53
C GLU A 364 -6.15 -11.78 17.34
N GLU A 365 -5.77 -10.60 16.86
CA GLU A 365 -4.80 -10.42 15.77
C GLU A 365 -3.35 -10.68 16.18
N MET A 366 -3.07 -10.72 17.50
CA MET A 366 -1.74 -10.99 18.05
C MET A 366 -1.59 -12.46 18.48
N ARG A 367 -0.39 -13.01 18.34
CA ARG A 367 0.00 -14.34 18.84
C ARG A 367 1.06 -14.17 19.94
N PRO A 368 1.19 -15.13 20.87
CA PRO A 368 2.34 -15.15 21.76
C PRO A 368 3.65 -15.11 20.96
N ILE A 369 4.59 -14.27 21.38
CA ILE A 369 5.93 -14.25 20.83
C ILE A 369 6.71 -15.32 21.60
N GLU A 370 7.15 -16.36 20.90
CA GLU A 370 8.05 -17.37 21.47
C GLU A 370 9.45 -16.73 21.62
N GLU A 371 10.03 -16.85 22.82
CA GLU A 371 11.35 -16.27 23.18
C GLU A 371 12.53 -16.90 22.42
#